data_AF-A0A9P9LFC6-F1
#
_entry.id   AF-A0A9P9LFC6-F1
#
_cell.length_a   1.000
_cell.length_b   1.000
_cell.length_c   1.000
_cell.angle_alpha   90.00
_cell.angle_beta   90.00
_cell.angle_gamma   90.00
#
_symmetry.space_group_name_H-M   'P 1'
#
loop_
_entity.id
_entity.type
_entity.pdbx_description
1 polymer ?
#
loop_
_entity_poly.entity_id
_entity_poly.type
_entity_poly.pdbx_seq_one_letter_code
_entity_poly.pdbx_strand_id
1 'polypeptide(L)'
;MNLPKILCLHGEGTSSEILRIQTSTLAASIPQFNFHYLNAPFPSPAGPGVLPFFEGPYYTWVRASSLTSKSDITIVRTLLQKTIAEHKFVGVLAFSQGGRVAAGLLRDEVLGKGLRFGIFLSCTYPPLCLQRECGVCYSSALRIGIRDKEGKRPELGRDEHGGDGKAVIHVPSLHVHGSRDPFLRFNRLLLGRCFDGDLAWLVETEEGHRVTADRETVEIIRSAVLCMWDEIESQLN
;
A
#
# COMPACT_ATOMS: atom_id res chain seq x y z
N MET A 1 -0.96 25.92 12.42
CA MET A 1 -1.44 25.60 11.05
C MET A 1 -1.66 24.10 10.96
N ASN A 2 -2.69 23.63 10.24
CA ASN A 2 -2.92 22.19 10.08
C ASN A 2 -1.91 21.61 9.09
N LEU A 3 -1.02 20.72 9.55
CA LEU A 3 -0.05 20.04 8.69
C LEU A 3 -0.76 19.13 7.66
N PRO A 4 -0.22 19.00 6.44
CA PRO A 4 -0.73 18.05 5.45
C PRO A 4 -0.77 16.61 6.00
N LYS A 5 -1.77 15.82 5.59
CA LYS A 5 -2.00 14.48 6.14
C LYS A 5 -1.61 13.37 5.17
N ILE A 6 -1.03 12.31 5.72
CA ILE A 6 -0.73 11.06 5.01
C ILE A 6 -1.65 9.95 5.55
N LEU A 7 -2.44 9.33 4.68
CA LEU A 7 -3.26 8.17 5.02
C LEU A 7 -2.37 6.92 5.10
N CYS A 8 -2.37 6.22 6.23
CA CYS A 8 -1.50 5.07 6.49
C CYS A 8 -2.31 3.76 6.53
N LEU A 9 -1.96 2.81 5.65
CA LEU A 9 -2.67 1.55 5.42
C LEU A 9 -1.81 0.33 5.78
N HIS A 10 -2.24 -0.44 6.77
CA HIS A 10 -1.47 -1.55 7.33
C HIS A 10 -1.53 -2.83 6.47
N GLY A 11 -0.64 -3.78 6.76
CA GLY A 11 -0.57 -5.09 6.09
C GLY A 11 -1.70 -6.06 6.49
N GLU A 12 -1.67 -7.28 5.97
CA GLU A 12 -2.61 -8.33 6.37
C GLU A 12 -2.34 -8.82 7.80
N GLY A 13 -3.40 -9.00 8.60
CA GLY A 13 -3.27 -9.58 9.93
C GLY A 13 -2.56 -8.69 10.93
N THR A 14 -2.66 -7.37 10.76
CA THR A 14 -2.11 -6.35 11.66
C THR A 14 -3.14 -5.24 11.88
N SER A 15 -2.77 -4.11 12.46
CA SER A 15 -3.66 -2.99 12.78
C SER A 15 -3.02 -1.64 12.50
N SER A 16 -3.83 -0.59 12.54
CA SER A 16 -3.39 0.81 12.48
C SER A 16 -2.36 1.12 13.57
N GLU A 17 -2.54 0.57 14.77
CA GLU A 17 -1.66 0.77 15.91
C GLU A 17 -0.31 0.10 15.72
N ILE A 18 -0.30 -1.14 15.22
CA ILE A 18 0.94 -1.84 14.91
C ILE A 18 1.71 -1.12 13.79
N LEU A 19 1.02 -0.68 12.73
CA LEU A 19 1.68 0.10 11.69
C LEU A 19 2.26 1.40 12.26
N ARG A 20 1.52 2.10 13.14
CA ARG A 20 1.99 3.32 13.82
C ARG A 20 3.29 3.10 14.60
N ILE A 21 3.40 1.96 15.29
CA ILE A 21 4.65 1.58 15.98
C ILE A 21 5.75 1.31 14.95
N GLN A 22 5.46 0.50 13.92
CA GLN A 22 6.42 0.12 12.87
C GLN A 22 6.97 1.33 12.11
N THR A 23 6.16 2.36 11.87
CA THR A 23 6.56 3.59 11.15
C THR A 23 6.93 4.74 12.09
N SER A 24 7.02 4.52 13.41
CA SER A 24 7.23 5.60 14.39
C SER A 24 8.51 6.41 14.14
N THR A 25 9.62 5.73 13.83
CA THR A 25 10.90 6.38 13.52
C THR A 25 10.79 7.21 12.23
N LEU A 26 10.14 6.69 11.20
CA LEU A 26 9.90 7.41 9.96
C LEU A 26 9.02 8.64 10.20
N ALA A 27 7.90 8.48 10.88
CA ALA A 27 6.98 9.59 11.17
C ALA A 27 7.65 10.70 12.00
N ALA A 28 8.48 10.33 12.99
CA ALA A 28 9.26 11.30 13.77
C ALA A 28 10.29 12.06 12.93
N SER A 29 10.82 11.44 11.86
CA SER A 29 11.81 12.07 10.97
C SER A 29 11.20 13.07 9.97
N ILE A 30 9.88 13.04 9.75
CA ILE A 30 9.16 13.90 8.79
C ILE A 30 8.03 14.67 9.50
N PRO A 31 8.34 15.59 10.44
CA PRO A 31 7.35 16.33 11.23
C PRO A 31 6.49 17.30 10.41
N GLN A 32 6.77 17.45 9.11
CA GLN A 32 5.97 18.23 8.16
C GLN A 32 4.60 17.62 7.90
N PHE A 33 4.40 16.33 8.20
CA PHE A 33 3.14 15.62 7.94
C PHE A 33 2.50 15.05 9.19
N ASN A 34 1.17 15.01 9.17
CA ASN A 34 0.36 14.26 10.12
C ASN A 34 0.03 12.87 9.56
N PHE A 35 0.44 11.81 10.24
CA PHE A 35 0.18 10.43 9.84
C PHE A 35 -1.17 9.97 10.44
N HIS A 36 -2.11 9.58 9.58
CA HIS A 36 -3.42 9.09 10.00
C HIS A 36 -3.55 7.60 9.68
N TYR A 37 -3.59 6.77 10.71
CA TYR A 37 -3.59 5.31 10.57
C TYR A 37 -5.00 4.76 10.57
N LEU A 38 -5.35 3.99 9.53
CA LEU A 38 -6.69 3.44 9.32
C LEU A 38 -6.68 1.92 9.51
N ASN A 39 -7.60 1.40 10.33
CA ASN A 39 -7.83 -0.05 10.42
C ASN A 39 -8.63 -0.53 9.21
N ALA A 40 -8.22 -1.67 8.66
CA ALA A 40 -9.00 -2.40 7.68
C ALA A 40 -10.33 -2.89 8.29
N PRO A 41 -11.40 -3.07 7.49
CA PRO A 41 -12.73 -3.31 8.02
C PRO A 41 -12.98 -4.75 8.48
N PHE A 42 -12.10 -5.70 8.14
CA PHE A 42 -12.34 -7.12 8.38
C PHE A 42 -11.44 -7.66 9.48
N PRO A 43 -11.98 -8.18 10.59
CA PRO A 43 -11.20 -8.91 11.57
C PRO A 43 -10.47 -10.11 10.95
N SER A 44 -9.27 -10.40 11.43
CA SER A 44 -8.48 -11.54 10.98
C SER A 44 -7.62 -12.13 12.11
N PRO A 45 -7.04 -13.33 11.90
CA PRO A 45 -5.89 -13.78 12.69
C PRO A 45 -4.67 -12.87 12.49
N ALA A 46 -3.65 -13.07 13.33
CA ALA A 46 -2.36 -12.40 13.18
C ALA A 46 -1.68 -12.78 11.86
N GLY A 47 -1.06 -11.79 11.23
CA GLY A 47 -0.29 -11.99 10.01
C GLY A 47 1.07 -12.65 10.28
N PRO A 48 1.78 -13.10 9.24
CA PRO A 48 3.14 -13.61 9.37
C PRO A 48 4.07 -12.59 10.04
N GLY A 49 4.82 -13.02 11.05
CA GLY A 49 5.79 -12.17 11.76
C GLY A 49 5.18 -11.16 12.75
N VAL A 50 3.86 -11.15 12.95
CA VAL A 50 3.19 -10.28 13.94
C VAL A 50 3.35 -10.85 15.35
N LEU A 51 3.08 -12.14 15.53
CA LEU A 51 3.33 -12.84 16.78
C LEU A 51 4.80 -13.28 16.88
N PRO A 52 5.38 -13.31 18.10
CA PRO A 52 4.78 -12.93 19.38
C PRO A 52 4.91 -11.44 19.71
N PHE A 53 5.33 -10.59 18.78
CA PHE A 53 5.76 -9.21 19.05
C PHE A 53 4.61 -8.23 19.31
N PHE A 54 3.45 -8.45 18.70
CA PHE A 54 2.28 -7.59 18.85
C PHE A 54 1.06 -8.40 19.25
N GLU A 55 0.27 -7.86 20.17
CA GLU A 55 -1.06 -8.38 20.51
C GLU A 55 -2.14 -7.76 19.62
N GLY A 56 -3.29 -8.44 19.52
CA GLY A 56 -4.42 -8.01 18.71
C GLY A 56 -5.19 -6.82 19.30
N PRO A 57 -6.25 -6.34 18.62
CA PRO A 57 -6.91 -6.97 17.48
C PRO A 57 -6.15 -6.83 16.14
N TYR A 58 -6.47 -7.72 15.19
CA TYR A 58 -5.88 -7.72 13.84
C TYR A 58 -6.96 -7.65 12.77
N TYR A 59 -6.59 -7.05 11.64
CA TYR A 59 -7.49 -6.78 10.52
C TYR A 59 -6.83 -7.08 9.18
N THR A 60 -7.67 -7.22 8.15
CA THR A 60 -7.25 -7.44 6.75
C THR A 60 -8.12 -6.62 5.80
N TRP A 61 -7.56 -6.16 4.69
CA TRP A 61 -8.29 -5.41 3.65
C TRP A 61 -9.03 -6.32 2.70
N VAL A 62 -8.52 -7.54 2.51
CA VAL A 62 -9.06 -8.53 1.60
C VAL A 62 -9.19 -9.83 2.38
N ARG A 63 -10.34 -10.51 2.37
CA ARG A 63 -10.53 -11.78 3.09
C ARG A 63 -10.11 -12.99 2.25
N ALA A 64 -9.61 -14.06 2.86
CA ALA A 64 -9.16 -15.25 2.11
C ALA A 64 -10.33 -16.05 1.50
N SER A 65 -11.50 -16.03 2.16
CA SER A 65 -12.72 -16.72 1.72
C SER A 65 -13.57 -15.92 0.73
N SER A 66 -13.25 -14.65 0.49
CA SER A 66 -13.97 -13.80 -0.47
C SER A 66 -13.51 -14.11 -1.89
N LEU A 67 -13.84 -15.32 -2.37
CA LEU A 67 -14.06 -15.50 -3.80
C LEU A 67 -15.28 -14.64 -4.14
N THR A 68 -15.05 -13.38 -4.54
CA THR A 68 -16.03 -12.57 -5.28
C THR A 68 -17.31 -12.07 -4.57
N SER A 69 -17.29 -11.69 -3.28
CA SER A 69 -18.46 -10.97 -2.73
C SER A 69 -18.37 -9.46 -3.01
N LYS A 70 -19.27 -8.96 -3.87
CA LYS A 70 -19.47 -7.52 -4.21
C LYS A 70 -19.50 -6.60 -2.98
N SER A 71 -19.89 -7.16 -1.83
CA SER A 71 -19.94 -6.48 -0.54
C SER A 71 -18.57 -5.96 -0.08
N ASP A 72 -17.48 -6.68 -0.33
CA ASP A 72 -16.22 -6.40 0.35
C ASP A 72 -15.53 -5.17 -0.21
N ILE A 73 -15.53 -5.03 -1.55
CA ILE A 73 -15.05 -3.83 -2.24
C ILE A 73 -15.87 -2.63 -1.80
N THR A 74 -17.19 -2.78 -1.77
CA THR A 74 -18.11 -1.73 -1.32
C THR A 74 -17.78 -1.29 0.11
N ILE A 75 -17.57 -2.24 1.03
CA ILE A 75 -17.21 -1.93 2.43
C ILE A 75 -15.88 -1.17 2.51
N VAL A 76 -14.82 -1.65 1.83
CA VAL A 76 -13.52 -0.97 1.81
C VAL A 76 -13.63 0.42 1.18
N ARG A 77 -14.34 0.55 0.05
CA ARG A 77 -14.56 1.83 -0.63
C ARG A 77 -15.32 2.80 0.25
N THR A 78 -16.41 2.38 0.88
CA THR A 78 -17.22 3.22 1.78
C THR A 78 -16.42 3.69 2.98
N LEU A 79 -15.57 2.81 3.56
CA LEU A 79 -14.65 3.19 4.62
C LEU A 79 -13.68 4.29 4.15
N LEU A 80 -13.00 4.09 3.02
CA LEU A 80 -12.07 5.07 2.45
C LEU A 80 -12.77 6.40 2.14
N GLN A 81 -13.97 6.34 1.53
CA GLN A 81 -14.76 7.53 1.21
C GLN A 81 -15.09 8.34 2.46
N LYS A 82 -15.51 7.68 3.55
CA LYS A 82 -15.79 8.35 4.82
C LYS A 82 -14.51 8.99 5.39
N THR A 83 -13.41 8.24 5.44
CA THR A 83 -12.13 8.74 5.97
C THR A 83 -11.60 9.94 5.17
N ILE A 84 -11.68 9.91 3.84
CA ILE A 84 -11.24 11.00 2.95
C ILE A 84 -12.19 12.21 3.02
N ALA A 85 -13.48 12.01 3.26
CA ALA A 85 -14.42 13.12 3.47
C ALA A 85 -14.15 13.86 4.79
N GLU A 86 -13.76 13.13 5.84
CA GLU A 86 -13.44 13.69 7.16
C GLU A 86 -12.07 14.37 7.20
N HIS A 87 -11.15 13.97 6.32
CA HIS A 87 -9.76 14.41 6.34
C HIS A 87 -9.23 14.66 4.93
N LYS A 88 -8.63 15.84 4.71
CA LYS A 88 -7.90 16.12 3.47
C LYS A 88 -6.51 15.49 3.52
N PHE A 89 -6.31 14.42 2.74
CA PHE A 89 -5.01 13.76 2.58
C PHE A 89 -4.29 14.28 1.35
N VAL A 90 -2.98 14.43 1.46
CA VAL A 90 -2.09 14.78 0.34
C VAL A 90 -1.23 13.60 -0.10
N GLY A 91 -1.15 12.55 0.71
CA GLY A 91 -0.37 11.36 0.38
C GLY A 91 -0.92 10.11 1.04
N VAL A 92 -0.41 8.96 0.59
CA VAL A 92 -0.73 7.65 1.15
C VAL A 92 0.56 6.90 1.47
N LEU A 93 0.62 6.29 2.65
CA LEU A 93 1.67 5.35 3.05
C LEU A 93 1.02 3.98 3.22
N ALA A 94 1.68 2.94 2.74
CA ALA A 94 1.18 1.60 2.91
C ALA A 94 2.29 0.58 3.18
N PHE A 95 1.92 -0.49 3.89
CA PHE A 95 2.75 -1.67 4.08
C PHE A 95 2.05 -2.93 3.57
N SER A 96 2.79 -3.81 2.89
CA SER A 96 2.33 -5.15 2.50
C SER A 96 0.98 -5.14 1.77
N GLN A 97 -0.06 -5.82 2.29
CA GLN A 97 -1.40 -5.86 1.71
C GLN A 97 -2.05 -4.47 1.59
N GLY A 98 -1.72 -3.52 2.47
CA GLY A 98 -2.20 -2.14 2.39
C GLY A 98 -1.82 -1.45 1.08
N GLY A 99 -0.70 -1.87 0.46
CA GLY A 99 -0.26 -1.36 -0.84
C GLY A 99 -1.24 -1.62 -1.98
N ARG A 100 -2.00 -2.71 -1.88
CA ARG A 100 -3.06 -3.04 -2.84
C ARG A 100 -4.16 -1.99 -2.80
N VAL A 101 -4.55 -1.59 -1.59
CA VAL A 101 -5.56 -0.55 -1.36
C VAL A 101 -5.03 0.82 -1.75
N ALA A 102 -3.78 1.15 -1.38
CA ALA A 102 -3.15 2.42 -1.73
C ALA A 102 -3.04 2.60 -3.26
N ALA A 103 -2.57 1.60 -3.99
CA ALA A 103 -2.50 1.66 -5.45
C ALA A 103 -3.90 1.71 -6.10
N GLY A 104 -4.87 0.98 -5.54
CA GLY A 104 -6.27 1.08 -5.96
C GLY A 104 -6.87 2.48 -5.74
N LEU A 105 -6.50 3.12 -4.62
CA LEU A 105 -6.93 4.47 -4.27
C LEU A 105 -6.28 5.53 -5.18
N LEU A 106 -4.99 5.41 -5.48
CA LEU A 106 -4.30 6.30 -6.41
C LEU A 106 -4.83 6.21 -7.85
N ARG A 107 -5.38 5.05 -8.24
CA ARG A 107 -6.08 4.86 -9.53
C ARG A 107 -7.50 5.40 -9.54
N ASP A 108 -8.08 5.69 -8.38
CA ASP A 108 -9.47 6.09 -8.28
C ASP A 108 -9.65 7.58 -8.62
N GLU A 109 -10.35 7.87 -9.71
CA GLU A 109 -10.57 9.24 -10.19
C GLU A 109 -11.32 10.14 -9.20
N VAL A 110 -12.07 9.54 -8.27
CA VAL A 110 -12.87 10.28 -7.28
C VAL A 110 -12.17 10.32 -5.93
N LEU A 111 -11.80 9.15 -5.39
CA LEU A 111 -11.22 9.04 -4.04
C LEU A 111 -9.72 9.36 -4.02
N GLY A 112 -9.00 9.11 -5.11
CA GLY A 112 -7.60 9.49 -5.25
C GLY A 112 -7.41 10.99 -5.51
N LYS A 113 -8.48 11.72 -5.83
CA LYS A 113 -8.42 13.16 -6.09
C LYS A 113 -7.95 13.91 -4.85
N GLY A 114 -6.72 14.41 -4.91
CA GLY A 114 -6.10 15.16 -3.80
C GLY A 114 -4.85 14.47 -3.26
N LEU A 115 -4.70 13.17 -3.49
CA LEU A 115 -3.44 12.48 -3.25
C LEU A 115 -2.41 12.94 -4.30
N ARG A 116 -1.20 13.24 -3.84
CA ARG A 116 -0.11 13.84 -4.60
C ARG A 116 1.15 12.99 -4.57
N PHE A 117 1.29 12.11 -3.58
CA PHE A 117 2.38 11.14 -3.55
C PHE A 117 1.98 9.84 -2.84
N GLY A 118 2.74 8.78 -3.07
CA GLY A 118 2.60 7.49 -2.39
C GLY A 118 3.91 6.96 -1.81
N ILE A 119 3.84 6.29 -0.65
CA ILE A 119 4.97 5.61 0.00
C ILE A 119 4.61 4.13 0.18
N PHE A 120 5.33 3.25 -0.50
CA PHE A 120 5.04 1.82 -0.57
C PHE A 120 6.17 1.02 0.09
N LEU A 121 5.90 0.49 1.28
CA LEU A 121 6.86 -0.26 2.07
C LEU A 121 6.57 -1.77 1.91
N SER A 122 7.41 -2.49 1.17
CA SER A 122 7.23 -3.93 0.93
C SER A 122 5.80 -4.30 0.48
N CYS A 123 5.22 -3.47 -0.38
CA CYS A 123 3.81 -3.55 -0.76
C CYS A 123 3.55 -4.59 -1.85
N THR A 124 2.43 -5.30 -1.76
CA THR A 124 2.16 -6.43 -2.66
C THR A 124 1.23 -6.06 -3.81
N TYR A 125 1.49 -6.64 -4.99
CA TYR A 125 0.57 -6.72 -6.13
C TYR A 125 -0.46 -7.85 -5.94
N PRO A 126 -1.69 -7.79 -6.53
CA PRO A 126 -2.23 -6.73 -7.38
C PRO A 126 -2.94 -5.61 -6.61
N PRO A 127 -2.99 -4.38 -7.16
CA PRO A 127 -3.87 -3.32 -6.69
C PRO A 127 -5.32 -3.77 -6.58
N LEU A 128 -6.03 -3.25 -5.58
CA LEU A 128 -7.44 -3.50 -5.37
C LEU A 128 -8.27 -2.66 -6.35
N CYS A 129 -9.18 -3.28 -7.10
CA CYS A 129 -10.14 -2.54 -7.92
C CYS A 129 -11.23 -1.94 -7.02
N LEU A 130 -11.18 -0.62 -6.77
CA LEU A 130 -12.14 0.06 -5.90
C LEU A 130 -13.43 0.48 -6.61
N GLN A 131 -13.43 0.55 -7.94
CA GLN A 131 -14.56 1.04 -8.74
C GLN A 131 -15.44 -0.10 -9.33
N ARG A 132 -14.92 -1.32 -9.38
CA ARG A 132 -15.59 -2.47 -9.99
C ARG A 132 -15.20 -3.78 -9.32
N GLU A 133 -16.04 -4.78 -9.48
CA GLU A 133 -15.69 -6.15 -9.11
C GLU A 133 -14.55 -6.68 -9.96
N CYS A 134 -13.60 -7.35 -9.30
CA CYS A 134 -12.54 -8.06 -9.98
C CYS A 134 -12.16 -9.32 -9.18
N GLY A 135 -12.39 -10.49 -9.77
CA GLY A 135 -12.02 -11.77 -9.15
C GLY A 135 -10.51 -11.99 -9.05
N VAL A 136 -9.73 -11.33 -9.92
CA VAL A 136 -8.27 -11.42 -9.94
C VAL A 136 -7.66 -10.64 -8.77
N CYS A 137 -8.13 -9.41 -8.51
CA CYS A 137 -7.63 -8.61 -7.39
C CYS A 137 -8.08 -9.13 -6.01
N TYR A 138 -8.87 -10.20 -5.93
CA TYR A 138 -9.28 -10.86 -4.68
C TYR A 138 -8.71 -12.27 -4.51
N SER A 139 -8.15 -12.85 -5.57
CA SER A 139 -7.69 -14.24 -5.57
C SER A 139 -6.65 -14.49 -4.47
N SER A 140 -7.01 -15.39 -3.55
CA SER A 140 -6.09 -15.94 -2.54
C SER A 140 -4.91 -16.68 -3.17
N ALA A 141 -5.03 -17.13 -4.43
CA ALA A 141 -3.91 -17.76 -5.15
C ALA A 141 -2.73 -16.80 -5.36
N LEU A 142 -2.99 -15.48 -5.39
CA LEU A 142 -1.95 -14.45 -5.45
C LEU A 142 -1.33 -14.14 -4.08
N ARG A 143 -1.96 -14.56 -2.97
CA ARG A 143 -1.45 -14.31 -1.62
C ARG A 143 -0.28 -15.20 -1.22
N ILE A 144 -0.15 -16.38 -1.83
CA ILE A 144 0.72 -17.43 -1.29
C ILE A 144 1.58 -18.09 -2.38
N GLY A 145 1.54 -17.59 -3.62
CA GLY A 145 2.17 -18.31 -4.74
C GLY A 145 1.66 -19.74 -4.86
N ILE A 146 0.39 -19.98 -4.47
CA ILE A 146 -0.27 -21.28 -4.58
C ILE A 146 -0.17 -21.67 -6.04
N ARG A 147 0.47 -22.82 -6.25
CA ARG A 147 0.44 -23.51 -7.52
C ARG A 147 -0.99 -24.03 -7.72
N ASP A 148 -1.52 -23.97 -8.93
CA ASP A 148 -2.76 -24.64 -9.28
C ASP A 148 -2.65 -26.17 -9.04
N LYS A 149 -3.73 -26.91 -9.28
CA LYS A 149 -3.76 -28.36 -9.06
C LYS A 149 -2.71 -29.09 -9.92
N GLU A 150 -2.25 -28.44 -10.98
CA GLU A 150 -1.25 -28.88 -11.94
C GLU A 150 0.18 -28.40 -11.59
N GLY A 151 0.38 -27.74 -10.44
CA GLY A 151 1.69 -27.29 -10.01
C GLY A 151 2.17 -25.99 -10.69
N LYS A 152 1.36 -25.33 -11.52
CA LYS A 152 1.72 -24.09 -12.21
C LYS A 152 1.34 -22.87 -11.40
N ARG A 153 2.14 -21.80 -11.52
CA ARG A 153 1.78 -20.52 -10.92
C ARG A 153 0.65 -19.91 -11.75
N PRO A 154 -0.41 -19.35 -11.12
CA PRO A 154 -1.43 -18.60 -11.84
C PRO A 154 -0.77 -17.53 -12.71
N GLU A 155 -1.03 -17.56 -14.01
CA GLU A 155 -0.56 -16.51 -14.91
C GLU A 155 -1.32 -15.23 -14.56
N LEU A 156 -0.58 -14.22 -14.11
CA LEU A 156 -1.11 -12.88 -13.93
C LEU A 156 -1.26 -12.26 -15.32
N GLY A 157 -2.49 -12.29 -15.85
CA GLY A 157 -2.88 -11.62 -17.08
C GLY A 157 -2.25 -10.23 -17.19
N ARG A 158 -1.75 -9.90 -18.39
CA ARG A 158 -0.97 -8.68 -18.64
C ARG A 158 -1.81 -7.40 -18.54
N ASP A 159 -3.11 -7.51 -18.63
CA ASP A 159 -4.02 -6.48 -19.13
C ASP A 159 -4.74 -5.74 -18.00
N GLU A 160 -5.36 -6.43 -17.03
CA GLU A 160 -6.37 -5.76 -16.19
C GLU A 160 -5.84 -4.97 -14.97
N HIS A 161 -4.56 -5.13 -14.60
CA HIS A 161 -4.03 -4.61 -13.34
C HIS A 161 -2.74 -3.79 -13.51
N GLY A 162 -2.34 -3.46 -14.74
CA GLY A 162 -1.25 -2.51 -14.99
C GLY A 162 -0.43 -2.65 -16.29
N GLY A 163 -0.54 -3.73 -17.06
CA GLY A 163 0.40 -3.95 -18.18
C GLY A 163 -0.02 -3.40 -19.55
N ASP A 164 -1.11 -2.64 -19.67
CA ASP A 164 -1.58 -2.08 -20.96
C ASP A 164 -1.49 -0.54 -21.06
N GLY A 165 -0.89 0.13 -20.07
CA GLY A 165 -0.71 1.59 -20.06
C GLY A 165 -1.95 2.40 -19.68
N LYS A 166 -3.16 1.82 -19.65
CA LYS A 166 -4.41 2.56 -19.35
C LYS A 166 -4.70 2.72 -17.86
N ALA A 167 -3.99 2.00 -16.99
CA ALA A 167 -4.15 2.03 -15.54
C ALA A 167 -2.83 2.37 -14.79
N VAL A 168 -1.92 3.09 -15.45
CA VAL A 168 -0.66 3.53 -14.84
C VAL A 168 -0.93 4.67 -13.86
N ILE A 169 -0.30 4.61 -12.70
CA ILE A 169 -0.36 5.64 -11.67
C ILE A 169 0.71 6.68 -11.98
N HIS A 170 0.28 7.87 -12.39
CA HIS A 170 1.14 9.03 -12.68
C HIS A 170 1.29 9.97 -11.47
N VAL A 171 1.24 9.41 -10.27
CA VAL A 171 1.45 10.13 -9.01
C VAL A 171 2.85 9.78 -8.51
N PRO A 172 3.70 10.76 -8.15
CA PRO A 172 5.01 10.51 -7.56
C PRO A 172 4.96 9.46 -6.46
N SER A 173 5.88 8.50 -6.50
CA SER A 173 5.86 7.40 -5.53
C SER A 173 7.24 6.92 -5.12
N LEU A 174 7.38 6.58 -3.84
CA LEU A 174 8.56 5.93 -3.29
C LEU A 174 8.21 4.48 -2.97
N HIS A 175 9.05 3.54 -3.43
CA HIS A 175 8.94 2.11 -3.17
C HIS A 175 10.17 1.63 -2.41
N VAL A 176 9.96 0.90 -1.32
CA VAL A 176 11.02 0.32 -0.50
C VAL A 176 10.90 -1.20 -0.55
N HIS A 177 11.92 -1.87 -1.07
CA HIS A 177 11.95 -3.32 -1.28
C HIS A 177 13.06 -3.96 -0.46
N GLY A 178 12.72 -4.93 0.38
CA GLY A 178 13.71 -5.81 1.01
C GLY A 178 14.15 -6.94 0.08
N SER A 179 15.45 -7.11 -0.14
CA SER A 179 15.99 -8.16 -1.01
C SER A 179 15.76 -9.58 -0.45
N ARG A 180 15.55 -9.70 0.87
CA ARG A 180 15.17 -10.95 1.56
C ARG A 180 13.65 -11.07 1.77
N ASP A 181 12.84 -10.17 1.22
CA ASP A 181 11.38 -10.26 1.32
C ASP A 181 10.88 -11.47 0.50
N PRO A 182 10.21 -12.47 1.12
CA PRO A 182 9.61 -13.59 0.39
C PRO A 182 8.57 -13.16 -0.66
N PHE A 183 8.02 -11.95 -0.53
CA PHE A 183 7.06 -11.35 -1.44
C PHE A 183 7.68 -10.35 -2.43
N LEU A 184 9.02 -10.23 -2.49
CA LEU A 184 9.73 -9.27 -3.37
C LEU A 184 9.24 -9.29 -4.84
N ARG A 185 8.89 -10.46 -5.36
CA ARG A 185 8.29 -10.59 -6.70
C ARG A 185 7.04 -9.72 -6.84
N PHE A 186 6.16 -9.71 -5.84
CA PHE A 186 4.93 -8.93 -5.85
C PHE A 186 5.20 -7.43 -5.65
N ASN A 187 6.23 -7.08 -4.89
CA ASN A 187 6.68 -5.69 -4.74
C ASN A 187 7.14 -5.13 -6.10
N ARG A 188 7.99 -5.88 -6.80
CA ARG A 188 8.45 -5.53 -8.16
C ARG A 188 7.33 -5.51 -9.18
N LEU A 189 6.35 -6.41 -9.09
CA LEU A 189 5.16 -6.39 -9.96
C LEU A 189 4.28 -5.17 -9.70
N LEU A 190 4.16 -4.74 -8.44
CA LEU A 190 3.38 -3.55 -8.09
C LEU A 190 4.03 -2.32 -8.73
N LEU A 191 5.31 -2.08 -8.48
CA LEU A 191 6.07 -0.99 -9.09
C LEU A 191 6.03 -1.07 -10.63
N GLY A 192 6.59 -2.14 -11.20
CA GLY A 192 6.85 -2.23 -12.63
C GLY A 192 5.63 -2.42 -13.53
N ARG A 193 4.45 -2.73 -12.97
CA ARG A 193 3.20 -2.75 -13.73
C ARG A 193 2.27 -1.60 -13.40
N CYS A 194 2.35 -1.00 -12.22
CA CYS A 194 1.27 -0.10 -11.78
C CYS A 194 1.68 1.37 -11.76
N PHE A 195 2.97 1.67 -11.72
CA PHE A 195 3.46 3.04 -11.55
C PHE A 195 4.25 3.49 -12.77
N ASP A 196 4.17 4.78 -13.03
CA ASP A 196 5.04 5.44 -13.99
C ASP A 196 6.49 5.39 -13.48
N GLY A 197 7.38 4.80 -14.27
CA GLY A 197 8.79 4.62 -13.91
C GLY A 197 9.55 5.94 -13.78
N ASP A 198 9.12 6.98 -14.49
CA ASP A 198 9.77 8.30 -14.44
C ASP A 198 9.38 9.08 -13.18
N LEU A 199 8.29 8.70 -12.52
CA LEU A 199 7.77 9.31 -11.30
C LEU A 199 7.95 8.41 -10.06
N ALA A 200 8.59 7.26 -10.22
CA ALA A 200 8.77 6.28 -9.15
C ALA A 200 10.23 6.18 -8.73
N TRP A 201 10.48 6.28 -7.42
CA TRP A 201 11.77 6.01 -6.82
C TRP A 201 11.76 4.66 -6.12
N LEU A 202 12.91 3.96 -6.21
CA LEU A 202 13.10 2.65 -5.61
C LEU A 202 14.28 2.70 -4.64
N VAL A 203 14.05 2.27 -3.40
CA VAL A 203 15.07 2.00 -2.40
C VAL A 203 15.08 0.49 -2.15
N GLU A 204 16.21 -0.16 -2.44
CA GLU A 204 16.41 -1.56 -2.11
C GLU A 204 17.20 -1.68 -0.80
N THR A 205 16.72 -2.53 0.11
CA THR A 205 17.39 -2.83 1.38
C THR A 205 17.74 -4.32 1.42
N GLU A 206 18.60 -4.71 2.36
CA GLU A 206 18.83 -6.13 2.61
C GLU A 206 17.75 -6.77 3.51
N GLU A 207 16.71 -6.06 3.92
CA GLU A 207 15.78 -6.58 4.91
C GLU A 207 14.78 -7.62 4.35
N GLY A 208 14.07 -8.28 5.27
CA GLY A 208 12.93 -9.15 4.95
C GLY A 208 11.63 -8.35 4.77
N HIS A 209 10.49 -9.03 4.93
CA HIS A 209 9.17 -8.41 4.82
C HIS A 209 8.83 -7.55 6.04
N ARG A 210 9.32 -6.31 6.10
CA ARG A 210 9.11 -5.40 7.23
C ARG A 210 9.16 -3.94 6.83
N VAL A 211 8.69 -3.07 7.74
CA VAL A 211 9.03 -1.66 7.74
C VAL A 211 10.44 -1.51 8.32
N THR A 212 11.30 -0.80 7.59
CA THR A 212 12.68 -0.56 8.02
C THR A 212 12.72 0.32 9.26
N ALA A 213 13.60 -0.03 10.20
CA ALA A 213 13.99 0.84 11.32
C ALA A 213 15.47 1.26 11.21
N ASP A 214 16.12 0.88 10.10
CA ASP A 214 17.50 1.28 9.83
C ASP A 214 17.57 2.79 9.60
N ARG A 215 18.50 3.46 10.30
CA ARG A 215 18.55 4.93 10.33
C ARG A 215 18.93 5.53 8.98
N GLU A 216 19.86 4.88 8.28
CA GLU A 216 20.30 5.35 6.96
C GLU A 216 19.18 5.21 5.95
N THR A 217 18.50 4.06 5.94
CA THR A 217 17.33 3.84 5.08
C THR A 217 16.20 4.81 5.41
N VAL A 218 15.91 5.08 6.68
CA VAL A 218 14.89 6.07 7.09
C VAL A 218 15.26 7.47 6.58
N GLU A 219 16.53 7.86 6.64
CA GLU A 219 16.97 9.18 6.14
C GLU A 219 16.83 9.30 4.62
N ILE A 220 17.11 8.21 3.88
CA ILE A 220 16.86 8.14 2.42
C ILE A 220 15.36 8.30 2.13
N ILE A 221 14.51 7.56 2.85
CA ILE A 221 13.04 7.65 2.70
C ILE A 221 12.57 9.07 3.01
N ARG A 222 13.04 9.68 4.10
CA ARG A 222 12.72 11.06 4.47
C ARG A 222 13.10 12.03 3.35
N SER A 223 14.33 11.94 2.85
CA SER A 223 14.85 12.86 1.84
C SER A 223 14.04 12.77 0.54
N ALA A 224 13.71 11.56 0.12
CA ALA A 224 12.78 11.33 -0.98
C ALA A 224 11.41 11.99 -0.70
N VAL A 225 10.74 11.67 0.41
CA VAL A 225 9.40 12.22 0.69
C VAL A 225 9.38 13.75 0.67
N LEU A 226 10.40 14.39 1.24
CA LEU A 226 10.52 15.85 1.23
C LEU A 226 10.77 16.41 -0.17
N CYS A 227 11.63 15.76 -0.97
CA CYS A 227 11.87 16.17 -2.37
C CYS A 227 10.59 16.09 -3.22
N MET A 228 9.82 14.99 -3.12
CA MET A 228 8.51 14.89 -3.80
C MET A 228 7.59 16.01 -3.36
N TRP A 229 7.54 16.28 -2.05
CA TRP A 229 6.65 17.29 -1.50
C TRP A 229 7.01 18.71 -1.93
N ASP A 230 8.29 19.06 -1.93
CA ASP A 230 8.77 20.37 -2.36
C ASP A 230 8.43 20.61 -3.84
N GLU A 231 8.60 19.60 -4.70
CA GLU A 231 8.19 19.67 -6.12
C GLU A 231 6.68 19.87 -6.26
N ILE A 232 5.86 19.15 -5.48
CA ILE A 232 4.41 19.28 -5.48
C ILE A 232 3.98 20.68 -5.01
N GLU A 233 4.56 21.20 -3.92
CA GLU A 233 4.24 22.53 -3.42
C GLU A 233 4.62 23.64 -4.40
N SER A 234 5.74 23.47 -5.13
CA SER A 234 6.16 24.42 -6.16
C SER A 234 5.16 24.55 -7.33
N GLN A 235 4.36 23.51 -7.59
CA GLN A 235 3.34 23.50 -8.64
C GLN A 235 1.98 24.07 -8.17
N LEU A 236 1.79 24.20 -6.85
CA LEU A 236 0.56 24.71 -6.24
C LEU A 236 0.58 26.23 -6.02
N ASN A 237 1.78 26.83 -6.03
CA ASN A 237 2.02 28.26 -5.88
C ASN A 237 2.23 28.94 -7.24
#